data_AF-A0A4R1WDJ8-F1
#
_entry.id   AF-A0A4R1WDJ8-F1
#
_cell.length_a   1.000
_cell.length_b   1.000
_cell.length_c   1.000
_cell.angle_alpha   90.00
_cell.angle_beta   90.00
_cell.angle_gamma   90.00
#
_symmetry.space_group_name_H-M   'P 1'
#
loop_
_entity.id
_entity.type
_entity.pdbx_description
1 polymer ?
#
loop_
_entity_poly.entity_id
_entity_poly.type
_entity_poly.pdbx_seq_one_letter_code
_entity_poly.pdbx_strand_id
1 'polypeptide(L)'
;MVVARYLSPPVRDRLNSAGLAYLDATGNVRLTLSNPGLGLFVADRGADSDPWRGRGRPRGTLKGAPAARVVRALVDFDRSWRVTELVSVAQVSTGAAYRVINFLEEEDLVRKMGSTIRVDDWQRLLRRWSRDYEFVQNNPTTRWIAPRGLDRMLERVAAAPTIDYAVTSTLAAAEWAAYAGSSNLAGHRLVAGCAPA
;
A
#
# COMPACT_ATOMS: atom_id res chain seq x y z
N MET A 1 -18.10 12.82 21.66
CA MET A 1 -18.63 12.12 20.47
C MET A 1 -18.36 12.99 19.26
N VAL A 2 -17.90 12.40 18.15
CA VAL A 2 -17.62 13.12 16.89
C VAL A 2 -18.72 12.83 15.87
N VAL A 3 -19.29 13.86 15.27
CA VAL A 3 -20.30 13.72 14.21
C VAL A 3 -19.83 14.49 12.98
N ALA A 4 -19.77 13.83 11.84
CA ALA A 4 -19.35 14.45 10.59
C ALA A 4 -20.17 13.92 9.41
N ARG A 5 -20.13 14.63 8.27
CA ARG A 5 -20.76 14.14 7.04
C ARG A 5 -20.12 12.84 6.55
N TYR A 6 -18.80 12.73 6.67
CA TYR A 6 -18.05 11.52 6.36
C TYR A 6 -16.80 11.47 7.24
N LEU A 7 -16.52 10.31 7.85
CA LEU A 7 -15.28 10.05 8.57
C LEU A 7 -14.46 9.05 7.76
N SER A 8 -13.28 9.47 7.29
CA SER A 8 -12.39 8.57 6.54
C SER A 8 -11.87 7.43 7.43
N PRO A 9 -11.48 6.28 6.84
CA PRO A 9 -10.88 5.17 7.59
C PRO A 9 -9.77 5.58 8.58
N PRO A 10 -8.74 6.39 8.19
CA PRO A 10 -7.70 6.80 9.14
C PRO A 10 -8.22 7.68 10.28
N VAL A 11 -9.24 8.52 10.04
CA VAL A 11 -9.87 9.32 11.11
C VAL A 11 -10.62 8.40 12.07
N ARG A 12 -11.37 7.42 11.56
CA ARG A 12 -12.07 6.44 12.41
C ARG A 12 -11.10 5.58 13.21
N ASP A 13 -9.98 5.16 12.64
CA ASP A 13 -8.94 4.40 13.34
C ASP A 13 -8.33 5.20 14.50
N ARG A 14 -8.11 6.51 14.30
CA ARG A 14 -7.64 7.41 15.37
C ARG A 14 -8.69 7.59 16.47
N LEU A 15 -9.95 7.82 16.11
CA LEU A 15 -11.05 7.91 17.07
C LEU A 15 -11.22 6.61 17.87
N ASN A 16 -11.10 5.47 17.18
CA ASN A 16 -11.12 4.13 17.77
C ASN A 16 -10.02 3.94 18.80
N SER A 17 -8.79 4.34 18.46
CA SER A 17 -7.61 4.24 19.32
C SER A 17 -7.72 5.15 20.55
N ALA A 18 -8.39 6.29 20.40
CA ALA A 18 -8.68 7.21 21.50
C ALA A 18 -9.91 6.81 22.34
N GLY A 19 -10.59 5.70 22.02
CA GLY A 19 -11.82 5.29 22.70
C GLY A 19 -13.00 6.25 22.50
N LEU A 20 -12.97 7.07 21.45
CA LEU A 20 -13.98 8.10 21.19
C LEU A 20 -15.12 7.55 20.33
N ALA A 21 -16.35 7.81 20.78
CA ALA A 21 -17.56 7.52 20.02
C ALA A 21 -17.70 8.44 18.80
N TYR A 22 -18.20 7.90 17.68
CA TYR A 22 -18.44 8.64 16.46
C TYR A 22 -19.67 8.18 15.67
N LEU A 23 -20.14 9.08 14.80
CA LEU A 23 -21.21 8.84 13.84
C LEU A 23 -20.93 9.61 12.54
N ASP A 24 -21.16 9.02 11.37
CA ASP A 24 -21.20 9.76 10.11
C ASP A 24 -22.44 9.49 9.26
N ALA A 25 -22.68 10.35 8.26
CA ALA A 25 -23.85 10.25 7.39
C ALA A 25 -23.76 9.09 6.38
N THR A 26 -22.64 8.38 6.31
CA THR A 26 -22.50 7.16 5.48
C THR A 26 -22.88 5.89 6.22
N GLY A 27 -23.23 5.98 7.52
CA GLY A 27 -23.60 4.84 8.35
C GLY A 27 -22.45 4.31 9.21
N ASN A 28 -21.27 4.95 9.24
CA ASN A 28 -20.23 4.54 10.18
C ASN A 28 -20.61 4.99 11.59
N VAL A 29 -20.79 4.03 12.50
CA VAL A 29 -21.19 4.29 13.89
C VAL A 29 -20.22 3.58 14.84
N ARG A 30 -19.83 4.26 15.92
CA ARG A 30 -19.27 3.63 17.12
C ARG A 30 -19.77 4.39 18.35
N LEU A 31 -20.58 3.74 19.18
CA LEU A 31 -21.06 4.26 20.45
C LEU A 31 -20.62 3.31 21.56
N THR A 32 -20.15 3.86 22.67
CA THR A 32 -19.75 3.07 23.85
C THR A 32 -20.25 3.80 25.09
N LEU A 33 -21.16 3.17 25.82
CA LEU A 33 -21.65 3.66 27.12
C LEU A 33 -20.89 2.95 28.24
N SER A 34 -20.06 3.69 28.95
CA SER A 34 -19.29 3.20 30.09
C SER A 34 -20.06 3.41 31.39
N ASN A 35 -21.21 2.74 31.56
CA ASN A 35 -21.93 2.77 32.83
C ASN A 35 -21.88 1.36 33.48
N PRO A 36 -21.58 1.23 34.79
CA PRO A 36 -21.48 -0.08 35.43
C PRO A 36 -22.87 -0.73 35.47
N GLY A 37 -23.07 -1.77 34.66
CA GLY A 37 -24.31 -2.58 34.62
C GLY A 37 -25.06 -2.59 33.28
N LEU A 38 -24.78 -1.66 32.36
CA LEU A 38 -25.45 -1.51 31.06
C LEU A 38 -24.45 -1.09 29.97
N GLY A 39 -23.38 -1.87 29.81
CA GLY A 39 -22.38 -1.62 28.78
C GLY A 39 -22.97 -1.79 27.38
N LEU A 40 -23.43 -0.69 26.78
CA LEU A 40 -23.94 -0.67 25.40
C LEU A 40 -22.82 -0.30 24.44
N PHE A 41 -22.52 -1.23 23.54
CA PHE A 41 -21.64 -1.01 22.41
C PHE A 41 -22.44 -1.15 21.12
N VAL A 42 -22.51 -0.07 20.33
CA VAL A 42 -23.13 -0.08 18.99
C VAL A 42 -22.05 0.27 17.99
N ALA A 43 -21.82 -0.62 17.03
CA ALA A 43 -20.93 -0.35 15.92
C ALA A 43 -21.58 -0.77 14.61
N ASP A 44 -21.43 0.08 13.60
CA ASP A 44 -21.85 -0.22 12.24
C ASP A 44 -20.81 0.31 11.25
N ARG A 45 -20.72 -0.33 10.08
CA ARG A 45 -19.84 0.10 8.99
C ARG A 45 -20.67 0.67 7.85
N GLY A 46 -20.43 1.95 7.61
CA GLY A 46 -20.88 2.68 6.44
C GLY A 46 -19.87 2.61 5.29
N ALA A 47 -19.87 3.64 4.45
CA ALA A 47 -18.96 3.71 3.32
C ALA A 47 -17.50 3.95 3.76
N ASP A 48 -16.56 3.32 3.05
CA ASP A 48 -15.11 3.57 3.15
C ASP A 48 -14.61 4.66 2.20
N SER A 49 -15.52 5.26 1.43
CA SER A 49 -15.26 6.37 0.53
C SER A 49 -16.38 7.40 0.63
N ASP A 50 -16.03 8.69 0.64
CA ASP A 50 -16.99 9.80 0.70
C ASP A 50 -17.93 9.79 -0.52
N PRO A 51 -19.24 9.50 -0.34
CA PRO A 51 -20.21 9.47 -1.44
C PRO A 51 -20.49 10.85 -2.03
N TRP A 52 -20.18 11.92 -1.30
CA TRP A 52 -20.41 13.30 -1.71
C TRP A 52 -19.18 13.94 -2.36
N ARG A 53 -18.09 13.21 -2.54
CA ARG A 53 -16.96 13.69 -3.35
C ARG A 53 -17.41 13.93 -4.79
N GLY A 54 -17.25 15.16 -5.27
CA GLY A 54 -17.55 15.55 -6.66
C GLY A 54 -16.67 14.85 -7.70
N ARG A 55 -17.07 14.93 -8.98
CA ARG A 55 -16.26 14.45 -10.12
C ARG A 55 -14.96 15.25 -10.22
N GLY A 56 -13.90 14.71 -9.62
CA GLY A 56 -12.53 15.20 -9.75
C GLY A 56 -11.60 14.01 -9.99
N ARG A 57 -10.46 14.24 -10.65
CA ARG A 57 -9.46 13.19 -10.89
C ARG A 57 -9.11 12.53 -9.54
N PRO A 58 -9.14 11.19 -9.41
CA PRO A 58 -9.05 10.51 -8.12
C PRO A 58 -7.82 11.00 -7.34
N ARG A 59 -8.07 11.79 -6.30
CA ARG A 59 -7.11 12.14 -5.28
C ARG A 59 -7.21 11.06 -4.22
N GLY A 60 -6.43 10.01 -4.40
CA GLY A 60 -6.12 9.12 -3.29
C GLY A 60 -6.16 7.63 -3.57
N THR A 61 -5.40 7.23 -4.59
CA THR A 61 -5.04 5.82 -4.76
C THR A 61 -3.55 5.73 -4.98
N LEU A 62 -2.87 4.76 -4.38
CA LEU A 62 -1.48 4.40 -4.69
C LEU A 62 -1.39 3.54 -5.97
N LYS A 63 -2.29 3.79 -6.93
CA LYS A 63 -2.37 3.08 -8.20
C LYS A 63 -1.41 3.69 -9.22
N GLY A 64 -0.86 2.83 -10.06
CA GLY A 64 -0.02 3.21 -11.20
C GLY A 64 1.47 3.30 -10.90
N ALA A 65 2.26 3.29 -11.98
CA ALA A 65 3.72 3.21 -11.91
C ALA A 65 4.39 4.32 -11.07
N PRO A 66 3.96 5.59 -11.12
CA PRO A 66 4.60 6.63 -10.30
C PRO A 66 4.40 6.43 -8.79
N ALA A 67 3.19 6.02 -8.36
CA ALA A 67 2.92 5.75 -6.96
C ALA A 67 3.73 4.54 -6.47
N ALA A 68 3.79 3.48 -7.28
CA ALA A 68 4.61 2.30 -6.99
C ALA A 68 6.09 2.64 -6.79
N ARG A 69 6.69 3.43 -7.69
CA ARG A 69 8.10 3.84 -7.58
C ARG A 69 8.37 4.70 -6.34
N VAL A 70 7.48 5.62 -6.00
CA VAL A 70 7.61 6.45 -4.80
C VAL A 70 7.51 5.61 -3.53
N VAL A 71 6.50 4.74 -3.44
CA VAL A 71 6.35 3.82 -2.29
C VAL A 71 7.57 2.92 -2.16
N ARG A 72 8.07 2.38 -3.28
CA ARG A 72 9.29 1.56 -3.30
C ARG A 72 10.50 2.32 -2.76
N ALA A 73 10.78 3.52 -3.27
CA ALA A 73 11.88 4.34 -2.79
C ALA A 73 11.77 4.69 -1.29
N LEU A 74 10.55 4.93 -0.79
CA LEU A 74 10.31 5.20 0.62
C LEU A 74 10.54 3.99 1.53
N VAL A 75 10.29 2.77 1.05
CA VAL A 75 10.43 1.53 1.83
C VAL A 75 11.83 0.95 1.72
N ASP A 76 12.51 1.12 0.59
CA ASP A 76 13.87 0.61 0.37
C ASP A 76 14.92 1.31 1.25
N PHE A 77 14.65 2.55 1.69
CA PHE A 77 15.58 3.32 2.53
C PHE A 77 14.88 3.93 3.73
N ASP A 78 15.26 3.48 4.93
CA ASP A 78 14.77 4.03 6.20
C ASP A 78 15.45 5.37 6.54
N ARG A 79 15.05 6.45 5.86
CA ARG A 79 15.58 7.80 6.09
C ARG A 79 14.53 8.89 5.89
N SER A 80 14.85 10.11 6.33
CA SER A 80 14.08 11.29 5.96
C SER A 80 14.45 11.75 4.55
N TRP A 81 13.45 12.18 3.78
CA TRP A 81 13.57 12.52 2.37
C TRP A 81 13.28 13.99 2.12
N ARG A 82 14.15 14.67 1.36
CA ARG A 82 13.72 15.86 0.63
C ARG A 82 12.91 15.42 -0.59
N VAL A 83 11.88 16.18 -0.94
CA VAL A 83 11.02 15.85 -2.09
C VAL A 83 11.82 15.75 -3.39
N THR A 84 12.82 16.62 -3.58
CA THR A 84 13.70 16.61 -4.75
C THR A 84 14.55 15.35 -4.86
N GLU A 85 15.06 14.84 -3.73
CA GLU A 85 15.81 13.58 -3.67
C GLU A 85 14.89 12.40 -3.96
N LEU A 86 13.68 12.41 -3.40
CA LEU A 86 12.69 11.36 -3.64
C LEU A 86 12.25 11.31 -5.10
N VAL A 87 12.06 12.47 -5.74
CA VAL A 87 11.79 12.60 -7.19
C VAL A 87 12.91 11.95 -8.01
N SER A 88 14.17 12.23 -7.64
CA SER A 88 15.34 11.67 -8.31
C SER A 88 15.44 10.15 -8.10
N VAL A 89 15.36 9.65 -6.86
CA VAL A 89 15.50 8.21 -6.61
C VAL A 89 14.32 7.41 -7.17
N ALA A 90 13.09 7.90 -7.03
CA ALA A 90 11.91 7.23 -7.58
C ALA A 90 11.80 7.38 -9.10
N GLN A 91 12.61 8.23 -9.75
CA GLN A 91 12.57 8.48 -11.20
C GLN A 91 11.15 8.82 -11.68
N VAL A 92 10.48 9.75 -11.00
CA VAL A 92 9.12 10.23 -11.34
C VAL A 92 9.14 11.74 -11.61
N SER A 93 8.09 12.28 -12.22
CA SER A 93 7.98 13.75 -12.32
C SER A 93 7.69 14.37 -10.96
N THR A 94 8.15 15.62 -10.76
CA THR A 94 7.91 16.40 -9.53
C THR A 94 6.41 16.45 -9.17
N GLY A 95 5.55 16.73 -10.15
CA GLY A 95 4.10 16.76 -9.93
C GLY A 95 3.52 15.38 -9.56
N ALA A 96 4.08 14.27 -10.04
CA ALA A 96 3.67 12.94 -9.61
C ALA A 96 4.10 12.66 -8.16
N ALA A 97 5.33 13.01 -7.78
CA ALA A 97 5.81 12.86 -6.41
C ALA A 97 4.95 13.65 -5.41
N TYR A 98 4.71 14.95 -5.65
CA TYR A 98 3.87 15.76 -4.76
C TYR A 98 2.46 15.21 -4.62
N ARG A 99 1.86 14.68 -5.70
CA ARG A 99 0.53 14.04 -5.60
C ARG A 99 0.54 12.81 -4.69
N VAL A 100 1.57 11.97 -4.79
CA VAL A 100 1.71 10.78 -3.94
C VAL A 100 1.97 11.20 -2.49
N ILE A 101 2.89 12.14 -2.26
CA ILE A 101 3.24 12.64 -0.93
C ILE A 101 2.02 13.26 -0.23
N ASN A 102 1.28 14.14 -0.92
CA ASN A 102 0.08 14.75 -0.35
C ASN A 102 -0.94 13.69 0.06
N PHE A 103 -1.11 12.64 -0.74
CA PHE A 103 -1.97 11.52 -0.38
C PHE A 103 -1.45 10.76 0.85
N LEU A 104 -0.14 10.48 0.90
CA LEU A 104 0.45 9.81 2.06
C LEU A 104 0.32 10.66 3.33
N GLU A 105 0.41 11.99 3.23
CA GLU A 105 0.18 12.91 4.34
C GLU A 105 -1.29 12.90 4.78
N GLU A 106 -2.24 12.96 3.83
CA GLU A 106 -3.68 12.88 4.10
C GLU A 106 -4.10 11.56 4.79
N GLU A 107 -3.45 10.46 4.44
CA GLU A 107 -3.71 9.12 5.01
C GLU A 107 -2.88 8.83 6.27
N ASP A 108 -2.07 9.80 6.73
CA ASP A 108 -1.19 9.67 7.90
C ASP A 108 -0.21 8.50 7.78
N LEU A 109 0.39 8.35 6.59
CA LEU A 109 1.39 7.31 6.27
C LEU A 109 2.81 7.86 6.24
N VAL A 110 2.96 9.19 6.18
CA VAL A 110 4.24 9.89 6.30
C VAL A 110 4.13 11.00 7.32
N ARG A 111 5.23 11.27 8.02
CA ARG A 111 5.40 12.40 8.91
C ARG A 111 6.26 13.47 8.24
N LYS A 112 5.79 14.70 8.31
CA LYS A 112 6.57 15.87 7.87
C LYS A 112 7.48 16.35 9.00
N MET A 113 8.77 16.46 8.71
CA MET A 113 9.81 16.96 9.61
C MET A 113 10.47 18.18 8.96
N GLY A 114 9.86 19.35 9.17
CA GLY A 114 10.29 20.59 8.52
C GLY A 114 10.17 20.52 7.00
N SER A 115 11.30 20.52 6.30
CA SER A 115 11.39 20.41 4.83
C SER A 115 11.52 18.97 4.32
N THR A 116 11.51 17.98 5.21
CA THR A 116 11.65 16.56 4.86
C THR A 116 10.42 15.75 5.25
N ILE A 117 10.28 14.57 4.66
CA ILE A 117 9.24 13.59 5.00
C ILE A 117 9.88 12.27 5.41
N ARG A 118 9.23 11.53 6.31
CA ARG A 118 9.68 10.21 6.77
C ARG A 118 8.50 9.25 6.87
N VAL A 119 8.73 7.98 6.55
CA VAL A 119 7.78 6.91 6.84
C VAL A 119 8.14 6.33 8.19
N ASP A 120 7.24 6.44 9.17
CA ASP A 120 7.46 5.88 10.52
C ASP A 120 7.03 4.40 10.59
N ASP A 121 6.01 4.01 9.81
CA ASP A 121 5.46 2.64 9.75
C ASP A 121 5.37 2.16 8.30
N TRP A 122 6.45 1.54 7.83
CA TRP A 122 6.53 1.00 6.48
C TRP A 122 5.56 -0.17 6.25
N GLN A 123 5.19 -0.90 7.30
CA GLN A 123 4.25 -2.02 7.19
C GLN A 123 2.84 -1.51 6.91
N ARG A 124 2.40 -0.45 7.60
CA ARG A 124 1.13 0.23 7.35
C ARG A 124 1.09 0.82 5.94
N LEU A 125 2.19 1.41 5.47
CA LEU A 125 2.32 1.89 4.10
C LEU A 125 2.13 0.75 3.07
N LEU A 126 2.85 -0.36 3.22
CA LEU A 126 2.72 -1.50 2.30
C LEU A 126 1.32 -2.12 2.33
N ARG A 127 0.70 -2.23 3.51
CA ARG A 127 -0.70 -2.70 3.65
C ARG A 127 -1.68 -1.78 2.94
N ARG A 128 -1.52 -0.45 3.07
CA ARG A 128 -2.36 0.52 2.34
C ARG A 128 -2.16 0.38 0.85
N TRP A 129 -0.90 0.30 0.41
CA TRP A 129 -0.56 0.15 -1.00
C TRP A 129 -1.17 -1.12 -1.58
N SER A 130 -1.06 -2.25 -0.88
CA SER A 130 -1.66 -3.53 -1.29
C SER A 130 -3.17 -3.48 -1.47
N ARG A 131 -3.90 -2.65 -0.71
CA ARG A 131 -5.37 -2.51 -0.88
C ARG A 131 -5.73 -1.78 -2.17
N ASP A 132 -4.92 -0.80 -2.56
CA ASP A 132 -5.10 -0.07 -3.81
C ASP A 132 -4.55 -0.83 -5.01
N TYR A 133 -3.58 -1.72 -4.76
CA TYR A 133 -2.87 -2.45 -5.81
C TYR A 133 -3.70 -3.66 -6.26
N GLU A 134 -4.46 -3.48 -7.35
CA GLU A 134 -5.13 -4.57 -8.08
C GLU A 134 -4.11 -5.40 -8.87
N PHE A 135 -3.20 -6.09 -8.15
CA PHE A 135 -2.13 -6.92 -8.71
C PHE A 135 -2.64 -7.89 -9.80
N VAL A 136 -3.82 -8.45 -9.56
CA VAL A 136 -4.41 -9.51 -10.40
C VAL A 136 -5.07 -8.95 -11.66
N GLN A 137 -5.57 -7.72 -11.66
CA GLN A 137 -6.29 -7.17 -12.81
C GLN A 137 -5.35 -6.55 -13.86
N ASN A 138 -4.19 -6.03 -13.44
CA ASN A 138 -3.30 -5.25 -14.31
C ASN A 138 -2.07 -6.01 -14.81
N ASN A 139 -1.82 -7.25 -14.34
CA ASN A 139 -0.73 -8.09 -14.82
C ASN A 139 -1.28 -9.29 -15.59
N PRO A 140 -0.88 -9.49 -16.87
CA PRO A 140 -1.21 -10.73 -17.57
C PRO A 140 -0.56 -11.89 -16.82
N THR A 141 -1.41 -12.78 -16.28
CA THR A 141 -0.96 -13.97 -15.55
C THR A 141 -0.95 -15.16 -16.52
N THR A 142 0.24 -15.74 -16.72
CA THR A 142 0.41 -16.95 -17.53
C THR A 142 0.76 -18.11 -16.59
N ARG A 143 0.11 -19.26 -16.78
CA ARG A 143 0.41 -20.48 -16.00
C ARG A 143 1.44 -21.32 -16.74
N TRP A 144 2.41 -21.82 -15.99
CA TRP A 144 3.47 -22.68 -16.50
C TRP A 144 3.58 -23.92 -15.61
N ILE A 145 3.97 -25.04 -16.21
CA ILE A 145 4.34 -26.25 -15.50
C ILE A 145 5.85 -26.40 -15.63
N ALA A 146 6.53 -26.76 -14.55
CA ALA A 146 7.96 -27.06 -14.53
C ALA A 146 8.18 -28.57 -14.28
N PRO A 147 8.12 -29.42 -15.32
CA PRO A 147 8.14 -30.88 -15.14
C PRO A 147 9.45 -31.40 -14.55
N ARG A 148 10.53 -30.65 -14.69
CA ARG A 148 11.88 -30.98 -14.19
C ARG A 148 12.22 -30.29 -12.87
N GLY A 149 11.19 -29.80 -12.17
CA GLY A 149 11.35 -29.05 -10.93
C GLY A 149 11.59 -27.56 -11.16
N LEU A 150 11.44 -26.80 -10.08
CA LEU A 150 11.47 -25.34 -10.07
C LEU A 150 12.89 -24.79 -10.28
N ASP A 151 13.90 -25.46 -9.72
CA ASP A 151 15.31 -25.06 -9.82
C ASP A 151 15.78 -24.99 -11.28
N ARG A 152 15.45 -26.02 -12.08
CA ARG A 152 15.74 -26.03 -13.52
C ARG A 152 15.02 -24.92 -14.29
N MET A 153 13.86 -24.50 -13.83
CA MET A 153 13.16 -23.37 -14.43
C MET A 153 13.89 -22.06 -14.12
N LEU A 154 14.33 -21.88 -12.88
CA LEU A 154 15.07 -20.68 -12.46
C LEU A 154 16.41 -20.56 -13.16
N GLU A 155 17.17 -21.64 -13.31
CA GLU A 155 18.42 -21.65 -14.11
C GLU A 155 18.17 -21.16 -15.53
N ARG A 156 17.08 -21.61 -16.17
CA ARG A 156 16.72 -21.20 -17.53
C ARG A 156 16.29 -19.75 -17.61
N VAL A 157 15.58 -19.25 -16.60
CA VAL A 157 15.18 -17.84 -16.53
C VAL A 157 16.42 -16.96 -16.32
N ALA A 158 17.33 -17.37 -15.43
CA ALA A 158 18.59 -16.66 -15.17
C ALA A 158 19.53 -16.65 -16.39
N ALA A 159 19.53 -17.72 -17.19
CA ALA A 159 20.32 -17.81 -18.42
C ALA A 159 19.66 -17.12 -19.64
N ALA A 160 18.44 -16.60 -19.52
CA ALA A 160 17.74 -15.95 -20.62
C ALA A 160 18.29 -14.52 -20.84
N PRO A 161 18.91 -14.22 -22.00
CA PRO A 161 19.69 -13.00 -22.19
C PRO A 161 18.88 -11.72 -22.45
N THR A 162 17.55 -11.81 -22.60
CA THR A 162 16.76 -10.76 -23.27
C THR A 162 15.77 -10.00 -22.39
N ILE A 163 15.51 -10.43 -21.16
CA ILE A 163 14.48 -9.82 -20.32
C ILE A 163 14.89 -9.88 -18.84
N ASP A 164 14.91 -8.72 -18.18
CA ASP A 164 14.99 -8.64 -16.73
C ASP A 164 13.70 -9.19 -16.12
N TYR A 165 13.82 -10.22 -15.30
CA TYR A 165 12.70 -10.86 -14.61
C TYR A 165 12.84 -10.73 -13.11
N ALA A 166 11.72 -10.46 -12.44
CA ALA A 166 11.60 -10.66 -11.00
C ALA A 166 10.72 -11.87 -10.74
N VAL A 167 11.24 -12.77 -9.93
CA VAL A 167 10.48 -13.89 -9.37
C VAL A 167 9.84 -13.41 -8.08
N THR A 168 8.55 -13.67 -7.90
CA THR A 168 7.81 -13.27 -6.70
C THR A 168 6.99 -14.43 -6.14
N SER A 169 6.28 -14.22 -5.04
CA SER A 169 5.53 -15.24 -4.28
C SER A 169 6.41 -16.16 -3.43
N THR A 170 5.91 -17.37 -3.12
CA THR A 170 6.47 -18.30 -2.14
C THR A 170 7.90 -18.70 -2.43
N LEU A 171 8.31 -18.76 -3.69
CA LEU A 171 9.70 -19.06 -4.04
C LEU A 171 10.64 -17.92 -3.63
N ALA A 172 10.31 -16.67 -3.96
CA ALA A 172 11.12 -15.52 -3.56
C ALA A 172 11.05 -15.29 -2.04
N ALA A 173 9.91 -15.58 -1.42
CA ALA A 173 9.76 -15.49 0.04
C ALA A 173 10.63 -16.52 0.78
N ALA A 174 10.84 -17.71 0.19
CA ALA A 174 11.65 -18.77 0.78
C ALA A 174 13.13 -18.38 0.98
N GLU A 175 13.65 -17.43 0.20
CA GLU A 175 14.99 -16.87 0.37
C GLU A 175 15.14 -16.08 1.69
N TRP A 176 14.04 -15.53 2.21
CA TRP A 176 14.06 -14.64 3.38
C TRP A 176 13.48 -15.29 4.64
N ALA A 177 12.54 -16.23 4.49
CA ALA A 177 11.94 -16.95 5.60
C ALA A 177 11.40 -18.32 5.16
N ALA A 178 11.51 -19.32 6.03
CA ALA A 178 10.92 -20.63 5.79
C ALA A 178 9.39 -20.49 5.63
N TYR A 179 8.88 -20.88 4.47
CA TYR A 179 7.46 -20.83 4.12
C TYR A 179 7.00 -22.21 3.63
N ALA A 180 5.69 -22.48 3.64
CA ALA A 180 5.13 -23.75 3.20
C ALA A 180 5.58 -24.10 1.76
N GLY A 181 5.77 -25.39 1.48
CA GLY A 181 6.39 -25.91 0.25
C GLY A 181 5.90 -25.23 -1.03
N SER A 182 6.85 -24.75 -1.82
CA SER A 182 6.66 -23.93 -3.03
C SER A 182 6.14 -24.76 -4.20
N SER A 183 4.83 -24.75 -4.43
CA SER A 183 4.19 -25.37 -5.60
C SER A 183 3.69 -24.39 -6.65
N ASN A 184 3.69 -23.08 -6.36
CA ASN A 184 3.20 -22.04 -7.27
C ASN A 184 4.23 -20.90 -7.43
N LEU A 185 4.39 -20.40 -8.66
CA LEU A 185 5.28 -19.28 -8.99
C LEU A 185 4.52 -18.19 -9.76
N ALA A 186 4.73 -16.94 -9.36
CA ALA A 186 4.31 -15.77 -10.13
C ALA A 186 5.56 -15.02 -10.60
N GLY A 187 5.82 -15.03 -11.91
CA GLY A 187 6.88 -14.26 -12.54
C GLY A 187 6.29 -13.06 -13.27
N HIS A 188 6.94 -11.91 -13.18
CA HIS A 188 6.60 -10.75 -14.00
C HIS A 188 7.86 -10.14 -14.58
N ARG A 189 7.70 -9.61 -15.80
CA ARG A 189 8.75 -8.84 -16.48
C ARG A 189 9.01 -7.56 -15.69
N LEU A 190 10.27 -7.31 -15.36
CA LEU A 190 10.67 -6.02 -14.83
C LEU A 190 10.54 -5.00 -15.97
N VAL A 191 9.67 -4.01 -15.77
CA VAL A 191 9.69 -2.81 -16.60
C VAL A 191 10.86 -1.97 -16.09
N ALA A 192 11.78 -1.61 -16.98
CA ALA A 192 12.99 -0.84 -16.68
C ALA A 192 12.68 0.31 -15.70
N GLY A 193 13.24 0.21 -14.48
CA GLY A 193 12.98 1.14 -13.38
C GLY A 193 12.77 0.51 -12.00
N CYS A 194 12.83 -0.82 -11.88
CA CYS A 194 12.69 -1.54 -10.60
C CYS A 194 13.84 -2.54 -10.36
N ALA A 195 15.03 -2.26 -10.89
CA ALA A 195 16.23 -3.01 -10.52
C ALA A 195 16.72 -2.49 -9.16
N PRO A 196 16.93 -3.34 -8.14
CA PRO A 196 17.68 -2.93 -6.97
C PRO A 196 19.14 -2.68 -7.38
N ALA A 197 19.70 -1.58 -6.90
CA ALA A 197 21.13 -1.31 -6.97
C ALA A 197 21.89 -2.21 -5.98
#